data_AF-A0A1B9G2K2-F1
#
_entry.id   AF-A0A1B9G2K2-F1
#
_cell.length_a   1.000
_cell.length_b   1.000
_cell.length_c   1.000
_cell.angle_alpha   90.00
_cell.angle_beta   90.00
_cell.angle_gamma   90.00
#
_symmetry.space_group_name_H-M   'P 1'
#
loop_
_entity.id
_entity.type
_entity.pdbx_description
1 polymer ?
#
loop_
_entity_poly.entity_id
_entity_poly.type
_entity_poly.pdbx_seq_one_letter_code
_entity_poly.pdbx_strand_id
1 'polypeptide(L)'
;MSATWNPSSSQYELVLEKAGEKVKEEYEILVSAIGAFSTPSKVGIPGLDTYGGQVIQSVYWPEELGLLQLKGKKVVVIGNGCTGTQLITALSKEPTIEVIAVSRSVRWLVPGPTKEGPHTIQWTRLQKFLYSIPPFRWLARLSVYLFMEMYWILFAKEDKRIPLAKKIQRKFAAFMFDSAPQEIRDKIVPDYPLGSNRITFDGGYLNALNQPNVTPVIGTVQHVENDSIVLSDGKKYQADYIVLATGFDTAAGLNINGREGYNMLGKSDNLRYYHGIAIPGFPNFFSLQGNNSTAGHFGSLFHLEVQAEYIASLLSKSFEGGNNVIEVKEESTKQYNDRLDKTVWSEKASWYHADGGKGRVFTHWPGPATLYWWTNRKINWNDWVGTKA
;
A
#
# COMPACT_ATOMS: atom_id res chain seq x y z
N MET A 1 1.31 22.03 10.78
CA MET A 1 0.08 21.65 11.50
C MET A 1 0.44 20.65 12.60
N SER A 2 -0.27 20.66 13.75
CA SER A 2 -0.06 19.71 14.86
C SER A 2 -1.36 19.49 15.65
N ALA A 3 -1.45 18.39 16.39
CA ALA A 3 -2.52 18.14 17.37
C ALA A 3 -1.92 17.64 18.69
N THR A 4 -2.40 18.14 19.82
CA THR A 4 -1.89 17.76 21.14
C THR A 4 -3.04 17.49 22.10
N TRP A 5 -3.05 16.31 22.71
CA TRP A 5 -4.04 15.96 23.73
C TRP A 5 -3.85 16.78 25.01
N ASN A 6 -4.95 17.36 25.51
CA ASN A 6 -5.02 18.06 26.78
C ASN A 6 -5.82 17.22 27.79
N PRO A 7 -5.18 16.61 28.81
CA PRO A 7 -5.85 15.80 29.82
C PRO A 7 -6.87 16.57 30.67
N SER A 8 -6.70 17.88 30.85
CA SER A 8 -7.58 18.69 31.71
C SER A 8 -8.92 18.98 31.05
N SER A 9 -8.94 19.22 29.74
CA SER A 9 -10.17 19.45 28.97
C SER A 9 -10.70 18.19 28.28
N SER A 10 -9.93 17.09 28.25
CA SER A 10 -10.25 15.88 27.48
C SER A 10 -10.46 16.15 25.99
N GLN A 11 -9.65 17.05 25.43
CA GLN A 11 -9.72 17.50 24.04
C GLN A 11 -8.34 17.60 23.42
N TYR A 12 -8.28 17.58 22.09
CA TYR A 12 -7.09 17.91 21.32
C TYR A 12 -7.06 19.41 20.97
N GLU A 13 -5.96 20.09 21.26
CA GLU A 13 -5.63 21.41 20.70
C GLU A 13 -4.96 21.19 19.33
N LEU A 14 -5.59 21.67 18.26
CA LEU A 14 -5.07 21.63 16.89
C LEU A 14 -4.48 22.98 16.53
N VAL A 15 -3.27 22.96 15.95
CA VAL A 15 -2.64 24.11 15.30
C VAL A 15 -2.68 23.89 13.80
N LEU A 16 -3.53 24.67 13.12
CA LEU A 16 -3.78 24.59 11.69
C LEU A 16 -3.20 25.80 10.97
N GLU A 17 -2.91 25.65 9.68
CA GLU A 17 -2.58 26.77 8.80
C GLU A 17 -3.78 27.02 7.89
N LYS A 18 -4.43 28.18 8.03
CA LYS A 18 -5.60 28.58 7.24
C LYS A 18 -5.29 29.92 6.59
N ALA A 19 -5.30 29.97 5.26
CA ALA A 19 -5.00 31.18 4.48
C ALA A 19 -3.67 31.88 4.86
N GLY A 20 -2.64 31.11 5.25
CA GLY A 20 -1.33 31.64 5.65
C GLY A 20 -1.23 32.05 7.13
N GLU A 21 -2.31 31.96 7.90
CA GLU A 21 -2.31 32.23 9.34
C GLU A 21 -2.41 30.95 10.17
N LYS A 22 -1.78 30.96 11.36
CA LYS A 22 -1.87 29.86 12.32
C LYS A 22 -3.11 30.05 13.20
N VAL A 23 -4.02 29.10 13.15
CA VAL A 23 -5.25 29.09 13.96
C VAL A 23 -5.20 27.93 14.95
N LYS A 24 -5.70 28.18 16.17
CA LYS A 24 -5.87 27.17 17.22
C LYS A 24 -7.34 26.81 17.35
N GLU A 25 -7.64 25.51 17.36
CA GLU A 25 -9.00 24.98 17.51
C GLU A 25 -8.97 23.76 18.44
N GLU A 26 -10.05 23.54 19.19
CA GLU A 26 -10.18 22.43 20.14
C GLU A 26 -11.23 21.42 19.66
N TYR A 27 -10.91 20.14 19.76
CA TYR A 27 -11.80 19.05 19.33
C TYR A 27 -11.78 17.89 20.33
N GLU A 28 -12.95 17.36 20.65
CA GLU A 28 -13.10 16.20 21.55
C GLU A 28 -12.58 14.92 20.91
N ILE A 29 -12.84 14.73 19.61
CA ILE A 29 -12.50 13.54 18.83
C ILE A 29 -11.66 13.93 17.62
N LEU A 30 -10.62 13.17 17.33
CA LEU A 30 -9.81 13.31 16.12
C LEU A 30 -9.82 12.00 15.33
N VAL A 31 -10.23 12.05 14.06
CA VAL A 31 -10.19 10.89 13.15
C VAL A 31 -9.24 11.18 11.99
N SER A 32 -8.14 10.43 11.92
CA SER A 32 -7.18 10.50 10.82
C SER A 32 -7.66 9.67 9.64
N ALA A 33 -7.86 10.31 8.49
CA ALA A 33 -8.25 9.67 7.23
C ALA A 33 -7.27 9.98 6.08
N ILE A 34 -5.99 10.25 6.42
CA ILE A 34 -4.96 10.66 5.45
C ILE A 34 -4.47 9.52 4.54
N GLY A 35 -4.80 8.27 4.88
CA GLY A 35 -4.34 7.07 4.19
C GLY A 35 -2.86 6.75 4.38
N ALA A 36 -2.48 5.53 4.02
CA ALA A 36 -1.11 5.01 4.20
C ALA A 36 -0.15 5.34 3.04
N PHE A 37 -0.66 5.80 1.88
CA PHE A 37 0.10 5.99 0.64
C PHE A 37 0.02 7.44 0.15
N SER A 38 0.21 8.40 1.05
CA SER A 38 0.10 9.84 0.76
C SER A 38 1.46 10.54 0.67
N THR A 39 2.46 10.08 1.42
CA THR A 39 3.81 10.69 1.44
C THR A 39 4.72 9.98 0.44
N PRO A 40 5.21 10.65 -0.63
CA PRO A 40 6.10 10.02 -1.60
C PRO A 40 7.42 9.58 -0.95
N SER A 41 7.94 8.42 -1.33
CA SER A 41 9.25 7.97 -0.83
C SER A 41 10.35 8.93 -1.30
N LYS A 42 11.24 9.33 -0.38
CA LYS A 42 12.44 10.09 -0.74
C LYS A 42 13.37 9.22 -1.59
N VAL A 43 13.80 9.76 -2.73
CA VAL A 43 14.70 9.08 -3.66
C VAL A 43 16.09 9.71 -3.55
N GLY A 44 17.04 8.97 -2.97
CA GLY A 44 18.42 9.42 -2.81
C GLY A 44 19.32 9.00 -3.96
N ILE A 45 18.92 9.25 -5.22
CA ILE A 45 19.79 8.99 -6.39
C ILE A 45 20.59 10.28 -6.67
N PRO A 46 21.93 10.24 -6.55
CA PRO A 46 22.78 11.41 -6.85
C PRO A 46 22.60 11.92 -8.28
N GLY A 47 22.61 13.25 -8.46
CA GLY A 47 22.56 13.90 -9.77
C GLY A 47 21.16 14.13 -10.35
N LEU A 48 20.09 13.71 -9.65
CA LEU A 48 18.70 13.97 -10.08
C LEU A 48 18.37 15.46 -10.16
N ASP A 49 18.94 16.27 -9.27
CA ASP A 49 18.76 17.72 -9.18
C ASP A 49 19.46 18.49 -10.30
N THR A 50 20.49 17.90 -10.89
CA THR A 50 21.28 18.47 -11.99
C THR A 50 20.97 17.83 -13.34
N TYR A 51 19.96 16.96 -13.43
CA TYR A 51 19.58 16.29 -14.66
C TYR A 51 19.04 17.30 -15.68
N GLY A 52 19.55 17.26 -16.91
CA GLY A 52 19.16 18.19 -17.97
C GLY A 52 17.80 17.87 -18.61
N GLY A 53 17.29 16.65 -18.39
CA GLY A 53 15.93 16.25 -18.78
C GLY A 53 14.91 16.48 -17.66
N GLN A 54 13.71 15.93 -17.81
CA GLN A 54 12.64 16.10 -16.82
C GLN A 54 12.55 14.91 -15.85
N VAL A 55 12.61 15.19 -14.55
CA VAL A 55 12.33 14.21 -13.50
C VAL A 55 10.88 14.33 -13.05
N ILE A 56 10.14 13.22 -13.04
CA ILE A 56 8.72 13.17 -12.68
C ILE A 56 8.54 12.19 -11.53
N GLN A 57 8.06 12.68 -10.39
CA GLN A 57 7.52 11.80 -9.36
C GLN A 57 6.13 11.33 -9.79
N SER A 58 5.87 10.02 -9.83
CA SER A 58 4.63 9.49 -10.41
C SER A 58 3.33 10.00 -9.76
N VAL A 59 3.39 10.44 -8.50
CA VAL A 59 2.24 11.02 -7.77
C VAL A 59 1.94 12.48 -8.18
N TYR A 60 2.92 13.17 -8.76
CA TYR A 60 2.84 14.55 -9.23
C TYR A 60 3.02 14.57 -10.76
N TRP A 61 2.31 13.68 -11.44
CA TRP A 61 2.34 13.61 -12.90
C TRP A 61 1.75 14.90 -13.49
N PRO A 62 2.46 15.62 -14.39
CA PRO A 62 1.95 16.86 -14.98
C PRO A 62 0.69 16.60 -15.82
N GLU A 63 -0.36 17.42 -15.65
CA GLU A 63 -1.66 17.19 -16.29
C GLU A 63 -1.57 17.22 -17.83
N GLU A 64 -0.79 18.15 -18.35
CA GLU A 64 -0.51 18.33 -19.78
C GLU A 64 0.41 17.27 -20.41
N LEU A 65 1.05 16.41 -19.61
CA LEU A 65 1.98 15.40 -20.12
C LEU A 65 1.27 14.08 -20.44
N GLY A 66 0.82 13.94 -21.69
CA GLY A 66 0.22 12.72 -22.23
C GLY A 66 1.16 11.90 -23.14
N LEU A 67 0.63 10.82 -23.72
CA LEU A 67 1.38 9.96 -24.66
C LEU A 67 1.86 10.72 -25.90
N LEU A 68 1.10 11.72 -26.38
CA LEU A 68 1.47 12.50 -27.56
C LEU A 68 2.76 13.32 -27.33
N GLN A 69 2.93 13.89 -26.14
CA GLN A 69 4.10 14.67 -25.74
C GLN A 69 5.35 13.80 -25.57
N LEU A 70 5.17 12.51 -25.29
CA LEU A 70 6.25 11.55 -25.11
C LEU A 70 6.66 10.84 -26.41
N LYS A 71 5.95 11.05 -27.53
CA LYS A 71 6.30 10.44 -28.83
C LYS A 71 7.73 10.78 -29.24
N GLY A 72 8.49 9.76 -29.63
CA GLY A 72 9.89 9.91 -30.02
C GLY A 72 10.83 10.21 -28.85
N LYS A 73 10.37 10.11 -27.60
CA LYS A 73 11.16 10.36 -26.39
C LYS A 73 11.63 9.07 -25.74
N LYS A 74 12.75 9.18 -25.04
CA LYS A 74 13.31 8.13 -24.18
C LYS A 74 12.85 8.35 -22.75
N VAL A 75 12.08 7.40 -22.22
CA VAL A 75 11.48 7.47 -20.88
C VAL A 75 12.03 6.35 -20.02
N VAL A 76 12.80 6.70 -19.00
CA VAL A 76 13.21 5.76 -17.95
C VAL A 76 12.10 5.71 -16.91
N VAL A 77 11.65 4.50 -16.56
CA VAL A 77 10.75 4.28 -15.41
C VAL A 77 11.50 3.51 -14.33
N ILE A 78 11.74 4.16 -13.19
CA ILE A 78 12.44 3.58 -12.03
C ILE A 78 11.41 3.01 -11.06
N GLY A 79 11.35 1.67 -11.00
CA GLY A 79 10.49 0.92 -10.10
C GLY A 79 9.47 0.06 -10.84
N ASN A 80 9.25 -1.16 -10.35
CA ASN A 80 8.26 -2.12 -10.85
C ASN A 80 7.15 -2.39 -9.81
N GLY A 81 6.72 -1.34 -9.11
CA GLY A 81 5.55 -1.41 -8.22
C GLY A 81 4.27 -1.46 -9.02
N CYS A 82 3.12 -1.42 -8.34
CA CYS A 82 1.84 -1.28 -9.04
C CYS A 82 1.86 -0.07 -10.00
N THR A 83 2.40 1.06 -9.55
CA THR A 83 2.57 2.26 -10.40
C THR A 83 3.50 2.02 -11.58
N GLY A 84 4.67 1.42 -11.34
CA GLY A 84 5.66 1.17 -12.39
C GLY A 84 5.15 0.20 -13.45
N THR A 85 4.55 -0.92 -13.05
CA THR A 85 4.00 -1.90 -14.00
C THR A 85 2.87 -1.29 -14.85
N GLN A 86 2.00 -0.48 -14.25
CA GLN A 86 0.93 0.23 -14.95
C GLN A 86 1.47 1.26 -15.95
N LEU A 87 2.43 2.09 -15.54
CA LEU A 87 3.04 3.11 -16.40
C LEU A 87 3.78 2.48 -17.57
N ILE A 88 4.63 1.47 -17.31
CA ILE A 88 5.37 0.76 -18.36
C ILE A 88 4.41 0.13 -19.37
N THR A 89 3.32 -0.49 -18.90
CA THR A 89 2.28 -1.07 -19.77
C THR A 89 1.55 -0.02 -20.60
N ALA A 90 1.33 1.18 -20.06
CA ALA A 90 0.68 2.27 -20.79
C ALA A 90 1.61 2.88 -21.84
N LEU A 91 2.86 3.16 -21.47
CA LEU A 91 3.88 3.76 -22.34
C LEU A 91 4.28 2.82 -23.48
N SER A 92 4.37 1.51 -23.23
CA SER A 92 4.78 0.53 -24.24
C SER A 92 3.81 0.43 -25.43
N LYS A 93 2.58 0.94 -25.30
CA LYS A 93 1.57 0.89 -26.37
C LYS A 93 1.83 1.87 -27.50
N GLU A 94 2.61 2.93 -27.26
CA GLU A 94 3.01 3.87 -28.29
C GLU A 94 4.42 3.49 -28.78
N PRO A 95 4.57 2.92 -30.00
CA PRO A 95 5.83 2.33 -30.45
C PRO A 95 7.00 3.32 -30.55
N THR A 96 6.70 4.62 -30.65
CA THR A 96 7.72 5.68 -30.76
C THR A 96 8.29 6.12 -29.41
N ILE A 97 7.71 5.68 -28.28
CA ILE A 97 8.28 5.94 -26.95
C ILE A 97 9.26 4.82 -26.63
N GLU A 98 10.54 5.16 -26.47
CA GLU A 98 11.55 4.21 -25.99
C GLU A 98 11.48 4.13 -24.46
N VAL A 99 11.08 2.99 -23.91
CA VAL A 99 10.88 2.81 -22.46
C VAL A 99 12.04 1.99 -21.88
N ILE A 100 12.77 2.57 -20.93
CA ILE A 100 13.77 1.84 -20.14
C ILE A 100 13.15 1.49 -18.78
N ALA A 101 12.75 0.24 -18.61
CA ALA A 101 12.05 -0.27 -17.44
C ALA A 101 13.03 -0.77 -16.38
N VAL A 102 13.39 0.08 -15.41
CA VAL A 102 14.43 -0.21 -14.41
C VAL A 102 13.82 -0.77 -13.13
N SER A 103 14.28 -1.96 -12.74
CA SER A 103 13.85 -2.66 -11.54
C SER A 103 15.04 -3.03 -10.64
N ARG A 104 15.09 -2.47 -9.43
CA ARG A 104 16.10 -2.87 -8.43
C ARG A 104 15.95 -4.32 -7.96
N SER A 105 14.70 -4.78 -7.85
CA SER A 105 14.36 -6.11 -7.36
C SER A 105 13.16 -6.66 -8.09
N VAL A 106 13.07 -7.97 -8.23
CA VAL A 106 11.90 -8.63 -8.83
C VAL A 106 10.79 -8.87 -7.80
N ARG A 107 9.56 -9.04 -8.31
CA ARG A 107 8.35 -9.20 -7.50
C ARG A 107 7.45 -10.27 -8.09
N TRP A 108 6.67 -10.92 -7.24
CA TRP A 108 5.69 -11.91 -7.67
C TRP A 108 4.58 -11.25 -8.50
N LEU A 109 4.47 -11.73 -9.74
CA LEU A 109 3.40 -11.39 -10.67
C LEU A 109 2.47 -12.59 -10.80
N VAL A 110 1.17 -12.37 -10.66
CA VAL A 110 0.15 -13.40 -10.87
C VAL A 110 -0.71 -13.03 -12.08
N PRO A 111 -1.24 -14.00 -12.84
CA PRO A 111 -2.07 -13.70 -14.00
C PRO A 111 -3.22 -12.75 -13.64
N GLY A 112 -3.26 -11.59 -14.31
CA GLY A 112 -4.37 -10.66 -14.20
C GLY A 112 -5.55 -11.06 -15.09
N PRO A 113 -6.70 -10.39 -14.92
CA PRO A 113 -7.89 -10.64 -15.74
C PRO A 113 -7.73 -10.18 -17.20
N THR A 114 -6.71 -9.36 -17.50
CA THR A 114 -6.45 -8.80 -18.83
C THR A 114 -4.95 -8.80 -19.13
N LYS A 115 -4.63 -8.78 -20.41
CA LYS A 115 -3.27 -8.64 -20.95
C LYS A 115 -2.96 -7.24 -21.50
N GLU A 116 -3.93 -6.33 -21.42
CA GLU A 116 -3.91 -5.03 -22.10
C GLU A 116 -4.02 -3.84 -21.13
N GLY A 117 -4.00 -4.10 -19.83
CA GLY A 117 -4.08 -3.12 -18.75
C GLY A 117 -5.34 -3.29 -17.90
N PRO A 118 -5.32 -2.82 -16.64
CA PRO A 118 -6.39 -3.04 -15.66
C PRO A 118 -7.75 -2.42 -16.04
N HIS A 119 -7.80 -1.49 -16.99
CA HIS A 119 -9.02 -0.76 -17.39
C HIS A 119 -9.68 -1.27 -18.67
N THR A 120 -9.26 -2.41 -19.21
CA THR A 120 -9.77 -2.90 -20.51
C THR A 120 -10.94 -3.87 -20.41
N ILE A 121 -11.40 -4.23 -19.20
CA ILE A 121 -12.54 -5.14 -19.01
C ILE A 121 -13.83 -4.44 -19.43
N GLN A 122 -14.43 -4.88 -20.53
CA GLN A 122 -15.73 -4.39 -20.98
C GLN A 122 -16.85 -5.34 -20.58
N TRP A 123 -17.88 -4.79 -19.92
CA TRP A 123 -19.07 -5.55 -19.56
C TRP A 123 -20.08 -5.55 -20.69
N THR A 124 -20.65 -6.72 -20.98
CA THR A 124 -21.76 -6.85 -21.93
C THR A 124 -23.01 -6.14 -21.42
N ARG A 125 -23.94 -5.81 -22.33
CA ARG A 125 -25.23 -5.21 -21.95
C ARG A 125 -25.99 -6.07 -20.93
N LEU A 126 -25.95 -7.39 -21.10
CA LEU A 126 -26.57 -8.34 -20.17
C LEU A 126 -25.91 -8.30 -18.78
N GLN A 127 -24.57 -8.26 -18.70
CA GLN A 127 -23.87 -8.17 -17.42
C GLN A 127 -24.21 -6.88 -16.68
N LYS A 128 -24.25 -5.74 -17.39
CA LYS A 128 -24.67 -4.45 -16.82
C LYS A 128 -26.11 -4.50 -16.30
N PHE A 129 -27.02 -5.11 -17.05
CA PHE A 129 -28.41 -5.29 -16.65
C PHE A 129 -28.54 -6.21 -15.43
N LEU A 130 -27.89 -7.38 -15.41
CA LEU A 130 -27.94 -8.26 -14.25
C LEU A 130 -27.37 -7.57 -13.00
N TYR A 131 -26.30 -6.80 -13.12
CA TYR A 131 -25.71 -6.08 -11.99
C TYR A 131 -26.57 -4.91 -11.48
N SER A 132 -27.52 -4.39 -12.25
CA SER A 132 -28.46 -3.39 -11.71
C SER A 132 -29.49 -4.02 -10.76
N ILE A 133 -29.75 -5.33 -10.89
CA ILE A 133 -30.71 -6.07 -10.08
C ILE A 133 -30.07 -6.50 -8.73
N PRO A 134 -30.65 -6.16 -7.55
CA PRO A 134 -29.95 -6.30 -6.26
C PRO A 134 -29.45 -7.71 -5.91
N PRO A 135 -30.24 -8.80 -6.03
CA PRO A 135 -29.73 -10.14 -5.75
C PRO A 135 -28.50 -10.53 -6.58
N PHE A 136 -28.50 -10.24 -7.88
CA PHE A 136 -27.39 -10.54 -8.77
C PHE A 136 -26.16 -9.67 -8.45
N ARG A 137 -26.37 -8.40 -8.12
CA ARG A 137 -25.31 -7.49 -7.66
C ARG A 137 -24.66 -7.99 -6.36
N TRP A 138 -25.44 -8.45 -5.40
CA TRP A 138 -24.93 -8.99 -4.15
C TRP A 138 -24.19 -10.31 -4.37
N LEU A 139 -24.71 -11.19 -5.22
CA LEU A 139 -24.01 -12.43 -5.59
C LEU A 139 -22.68 -12.14 -6.28
N ALA A 140 -22.64 -11.15 -7.18
CA ALA A 140 -21.39 -10.72 -7.84
C ALA A 140 -20.38 -10.12 -6.85
N ARG A 141 -20.84 -9.34 -5.86
CA ARG A 141 -19.97 -8.82 -4.79
C ARG A 141 -19.46 -9.95 -3.88
N LEU A 142 -20.33 -10.89 -3.53
CA LEU A 142 -19.97 -12.06 -2.72
C LEU A 142 -18.96 -12.96 -3.45
N SER A 143 -19.10 -13.14 -4.76
CA SER A 143 -18.14 -13.95 -5.53
C SER A 143 -16.75 -13.30 -5.57
N VAL A 144 -16.68 -11.98 -5.75
CA VAL A 144 -15.40 -11.23 -5.65
C VAL A 144 -14.82 -11.34 -4.23
N TYR A 145 -15.66 -11.20 -3.21
CA TYR A 145 -15.25 -11.38 -1.81
C TYR A 145 -14.63 -12.76 -1.58
N LEU A 146 -15.35 -13.84 -1.92
CA LEU A 146 -14.89 -15.21 -1.69
C LEU A 146 -13.63 -15.53 -2.52
N PHE A 147 -13.56 -15.01 -3.75
CA PHE A 147 -12.38 -15.19 -4.59
C PHE A 147 -11.14 -14.53 -3.99
N MET A 148 -11.25 -13.28 -3.53
CA MET A 148 -10.13 -12.58 -2.90
C MET A 148 -9.77 -13.21 -1.55
N GLU A 149 -10.76 -13.61 -0.76
CA GLU A 149 -10.54 -14.29 0.53
C GLU A 149 -9.75 -15.60 0.36
N MET A 150 -9.97 -16.32 -0.76
CA MET A 150 -9.22 -17.53 -1.09
C MET A 150 -7.71 -17.29 -1.21
N TYR A 151 -7.27 -16.10 -1.61
CA TYR A 151 -5.83 -15.75 -1.69
C TYR A 151 -5.16 -15.71 -0.32
N TRP A 152 -5.91 -15.68 0.78
CA TRP A 152 -5.34 -15.80 2.13
C TRP A 152 -4.47 -17.06 2.30
N ILE A 153 -4.75 -18.11 1.51
CA ILE A 153 -3.95 -19.35 1.52
C ILE A 153 -2.48 -19.13 1.15
N LEU A 154 -2.17 -18.06 0.40
CA LEU A 154 -0.82 -17.71 -0.03
C LEU A 154 0.00 -17.04 1.09
N PHE A 155 -0.63 -16.66 2.20
CA PHE A 155 0.01 -15.97 3.32
C PHE A 155 0.33 -16.91 4.49
N ALA A 156 0.43 -18.20 4.18
CA ALA A 156 0.73 -19.25 5.14
C ALA A 156 2.21 -19.23 5.57
N LYS A 157 2.43 -19.27 6.87
CA LYS A 157 3.75 -19.48 7.48
C LYS A 157 3.59 -20.50 8.61
N GLU A 158 4.49 -21.48 8.61
CA GLU A 158 4.54 -22.58 9.60
C GLU A 158 3.21 -23.31 9.82
N ASP A 159 2.37 -23.45 8.78
CA ASP A 159 1.05 -24.08 8.89
C ASP A 159 0.73 -25.09 7.77
N LYS A 160 -0.42 -25.76 7.89
CA LYS A 160 -0.87 -26.86 7.01
C LYS A 160 -1.10 -26.45 5.55
N ARG A 161 -1.16 -25.16 5.24
CA ARG A 161 -1.41 -24.62 3.88
C ARG A 161 -0.13 -24.54 3.04
N ILE A 162 1.06 -24.66 3.64
CA ILE A 162 2.36 -24.53 2.95
C ILE A 162 2.49 -25.40 1.69
N PRO A 163 2.12 -26.71 1.68
CA PRO A 163 2.27 -27.53 0.48
C PRO A 163 1.47 -26.99 -0.71
N LEU A 164 0.25 -26.50 -0.45
CA LEU A 164 -0.60 -25.90 -1.48
C LEU A 164 -0.07 -24.53 -1.92
N ALA A 165 0.39 -23.69 -0.98
CA ALA A 165 1.04 -22.41 -1.30
C ALA A 165 2.27 -22.61 -2.19
N LYS A 166 3.14 -23.59 -1.88
CA LYS A 166 4.31 -23.94 -2.71
C LYS A 166 3.91 -24.45 -4.09
N LYS A 167 2.85 -25.25 -4.20
CA LYS A 167 2.32 -25.69 -5.50
C LYS A 167 1.85 -24.52 -6.35
N ILE A 168 1.15 -23.55 -5.75
CA ILE A 168 0.69 -22.33 -6.44
C ILE A 168 1.88 -21.46 -6.83
N GLN A 169 2.86 -21.27 -5.94
CA GLN A 169 4.09 -20.53 -6.21
C GLN A 169 4.82 -21.10 -7.43
N ARG A 170 4.98 -22.42 -7.55
CA ARG A 170 5.60 -23.05 -8.73
C ARG A 170 4.84 -22.73 -10.02
N LYS A 171 3.51 -22.72 -9.99
CA LYS A 171 2.69 -22.36 -11.15
C LYS A 171 2.91 -20.90 -11.57
N PHE A 172 2.95 -19.99 -10.61
CA PHE A 172 3.21 -18.58 -10.90
C PHE A 172 4.65 -18.32 -11.34
N ALA A 173 5.62 -19.06 -10.79
CA ALA A 173 7.01 -19.02 -11.26
C ALA A 173 7.12 -19.45 -12.72
N ALA A 174 6.47 -20.56 -13.10
CA ALA A 174 6.42 -21.01 -14.49
C ALA A 174 5.76 -19.96 -15.40
N PHE A 175 4.60 -19.42 -15.01
CA PHE A 175 3.94 -18.33 -15.74
C PHE A 175 4.87 -17.12 -15.98
N MET A 176 5.58 -16.66 -14.94
CA MET A 176 6.51 -15.55 -15.03
C MET A 176 7.70 -15.86 -15.94
N PHE A 177 8.28 -17.05 -15.81
CA PHE A 177 9.39 -17.51 -16.64
C PHE A 177 8.98 -17.59 -18.11
N ASP A 178 7.85 -18.23 -18.41
CA ASP A 178 7.36 -18.45 -19.77
C ASP A 178 6.95 -17.14 -20.47
N SER A 179 6.45 -16.17 -19.70
CA SER A 179 5.96 -14.89 -20.26
C SER A 179 7.03 -13.79 -20.30
N ALA A 180 8.19 -13.98 -19.67
CA ALA A 180 9.23 -12.96 -19.62
C ALA A 180 10.10 -12.93 -20.90
N PRO A 181 10.62 -11.74 -21.25
CA PRO A 181 11.57 -11.60 -22.34
C PRO A 181 12.88 -12.33 -22.02
N GLN A 182 13.55 -12.80 -23.06
CA GLN A 182 14.68 -13.73 -22.95
C GLN A 182 15.83 -13.17 -22.09
N GLU A 183 16.05 -11.87 -22.14
CA GLU A 183 17.16 -11.15 -21.49
C GLU A 183 17.08 -11.16 -19.96
N ILE A 184 15.87 -11.23 -19.40
CA ILE A 184 15.64 -11.20 -17.94
C ILE A 184 14.96 -12.48 -17.43
N ARG A 185 14.69 -13.45 -18.31
CA ARG A 185 13.89 -14.64 -18.00
C ARG A 185 14.40 -15.40 -16.77
N ASP A 186 15.72 -15.57 -16.67
CA ASP A 186 16.36 -16.28 -15.56
C ASP A 186 16.40 -15.48 -14.25
N LYS A 187 16.07 -14.19 -14.31
CA LYS A 187 16.14 -13.26 -13.16
C LYS A 187 14.76 -12.79 -12.69
N ILE A 188 13.70 -12.96 -13.50
CA ILE A 188 12.37 -12.40 -13.22
C ILE A 188 11.65 -13.08 -12.06
N VAL A 189 11.94 -14.36 -11.81
CA VAL A 189 11.29 -15.15 -10.77
C VAL A 189 11.95 -14.84 -9.42
N PRO A 190 11.19 -14.39 -8.41
CA PRO A 190 11.77 -14.07 -7.12
C PRO A 190 12.21 -15.30 -6.31
N ASP A 191 13.23 -15.11 -5.48
CA ASP A 191 13.84 -16.10 -4.60
C ASP A 191 13.18 -16.21 -3.20
N TYR A 192 12.24 -15.33 -2.90
CA TYR A 192 11.52 -15.28 -1.63
C TYR A 192 10.09 -15.86 -1.75
N PRO A 193 9.47 -16.31 -0.63
CA PRO A 193 8.15 -16.94 -0.67
C PRO A 193 7.05 -16.04 -1.26
N LEU A 194 6.12 -16.64 -2.01
CA LEU A 194 4.91 -15.96 -2.48
C LEU A 194 4.10 -15.42 -1.29
N GLY A 195 3.57 -14.20 -1.41
CA GLY A 195 2.82 -13.53 -0.33
C GLY A 195 3.68 -12.70 0.63
N SER A 196 5.00 -12.87 0.67
CA SER A 196 5.90 -12.08 1.55
C SER A 196 5.87 -10.58 1.20
N ASN A 197 5.62 -10.24 -0.06
CA ASN A 197 5.36 -8.89 -0.55
C ASN A 197 4.01 -8.83 -1.26
N ARG A 198 3.51 -7.61 -1.49
CA ARG A 198 2.25 -7.38 -2.21
C ARG A 198 2.28 -8.07 -3.56
N ILE A 199 1.34 -8.99 -3.75
CA ILE A 199 1.14 -9.68 -5.02
C ILE A 199 0.63 -8.66 -6.02
N THR A 200 1.25 -8.61 -7.20
CA THR A 200 0.82 -7.73 -8.29
C THR A 200 0.15 -8.57 -9.37
N PHE A 201 -1.10 -8.23 -9.70
CA PHE A 201 -1.76 -8.83 -10.85
C PHE A 201 -1.12 -8.28 -12.13
N ASP A 202 -0.60 -9.17 -12.97
CA ASP A 202 -0.06 -8.85 -14.27
C ASP A 202 -1.21 -8.48 -15.21
N GLY A 203 -1.40 -7.17 -15.39
CA GLY A 203 -2.35 -6.62 -16.35
C GLY A 203 -1.77 -6.49 -17.75
N GLY A 204 -0.72 -7.22 -18.12
CA GLY A 204 0.01 -7.03 -19.38
C GLY A 204 1.41 -6.42 -19.25
N TYR A 205 1.96 -6.35 -18.03
CA TYR A 205 3.30 -5.84 -17.82
C TYR A 205 4.36 -6.77 -18.43
N LEU A 206 4.22 -8.10 -18.28
CA LEU A 206 5.14 -9.04 -18.94
C LEU A 206 5.09 -8.93 -20.47
N ASN A 207 3.90 -8.69 -21.04
CA ASN A 207 3.78 -8.40 -22.47
C ASN A 207 4.43 -7.07 -22.87
N ALA A 208 4.30 -6.04 -22.02
CA ALA A 208 4.94 -4.75 -22.23
C ALA A 208 6.46 -4.89 -22.29
N LEU A 209 7.05 -5.69 -21.39
CA LEU A 209 8.50 -5.95 -21.40
C LEU A 209 9.00 -6.68 -22.65
N ASN A 210 8.13 -7.35 -23.40
CA ASN A 210 8.46 -8.01 -24.68
C ASN A 210 8.25 -7.10 -25.90
N GLN A 211 7.80 -5.85 -25.72
CA GLN A 211 7.63 -4.93 -26.85
C GLN A 211 9.00 -4.44 -27.36
N PRO A 212 9.14 -4.21 -28.68
CA PRO A 212 10.43 -3.83 -29.28
C PRO A 212 10.94 -2.47 -28.81
N ASN A 213 10.06 -1.59 -28.33
CA ASN A 213 10.39 -0.28 -27.80
C ASN A 213 10.65 -0.28 -26.28
N VAL A 214 10.68 -1.45 -25.63
CA VAL A 214 10.88 -1.57 -24.17
C VAL A 214 12.17 -2.32 -23.89
N THR A 215 13.06 -1.69 -23.12
CA THR A 215 14.29 -2.30 -22.61
C THR A 215 14.11 -2.64 -21.13
N PRO A 216 13.90 -3.92 -20.77
CA PRO A 216 13.85 -4.33 -19.37
C PRO A 216 15.24 -4.35 -18.74
N VAL A 217 15.39 -3.70 -17.58
CA VAL A 217 16.65 -3.62 -16.86
C VAL A 217 16.45 -4.03 -15.40
N ILE A 218 17.16 -5.07 -14.97
CA ILE A 218 17.26 -5.46 -13.55
C ILE A 218 18.60 -4.95 -13.01
N GLY A 219 18.55 -3.93 -12.17
CA GLY A 219 19.74 -3.26 -11.66
C GLY A 219 19.41 -2.07 -10.75
N THR A 220 20.45 -1.56 -10.08
CA THR A 220 20.36 -0.36 -9.23
C THR A 220 20.92 0.83 -9.99
N VAL A 221 20.16 1.94 -10.03
CA VAL A 221 20.69 3.22 -10.52
C VAL A 221 21.66 3.76 -9.47
N GLN A 222 22.91 3.93 -9.86
CA GLN A 222 23.96 4.43 -8.99
C GLN A 222 23.93 5.96 -8.90
N HIS A 223 23.79 6.63 -10.04
CA HIS A 223 23.66 8.08 -10.14
C HIS A 223 23.05 8.46 -11.51
N VAL A 224 22.76 9.75 -11.66
CA VAL A 224 22.29 10.37 -12.90
C VAL A 224 23.35 11.33 -13.40
N GLU A 225 23.65 11.27 -14.69
CA GLU A 225 24.44 12.27 -15.41
C GLU A 225 23.47 13.19 -16.17
N ASN A 226 23.97 14.28 -16.78
CA ASN A 226 23.14 15.31 -17.41
C ASN A 226 22.08 14.79 -18.41
N ASP A 227 22.36 13.70 -19.14
CA ASP A 227 21.49 13.15 -20.20
C ASP A 227 21.08 11.68 -19.98
N SER A 228 21.41 11.07 -18.83
CA SER A 228 21.29 9.62 -18.68
C SER A 228 21.26 9.13 -17.24
N ILE A 229 20.80 7.90 -17.07
CA ILE A 229 21.00 7.13 -15.84
C ILE A 229 22.22 6.22 -15.97
N VAL A 230 22.97 6.06 -14.87
CA VAL A 230 24.10 5.12 -14.78
C VAL A 230 23.79 4.06 -13.74
N LEU A 231 23.86 2.79 -14.15
CA LEU A 231 23.66 1.66 -13.26
C LEU A 231 24.94 1.29 -12.52
N SER A 232 24.79 0.53 -11.43
CA SER A 232 25.93 0.02 -10.64
C SER A 232 26.88 -0.90 -11.40
N ASP A 233 26.46 -1.47 -12.53
CA ASP A 233 27.32 -2.26 -13.44
C ASP A 233 28.02 -1.41 -14.50
N GLY A 234 27.88 -0.07 -14.43
CA GLY A 234 28.48 0.89 -15.36
C GLY A 234 27.68 1.12 -16.64
N LYS A 235 26.57 0.41 -16.87
CA LYS A 235 25.72 0.65 -18.05
C LYS A 235 25.03 2.01 -17.97
N LYS A 236 25.06 2.72 -19.10
CA LYS A 236 24.49 4.05 -19.26
C LYS A 236 23.27 3.98 -20.17
N TYR A 237 22.16 4.61 -19.77
CA TYR A 237 20.95 4.72 -20.58
C TYR A 237 20.54 6.18 -20.71
N GLN A 238 20.56 6.69 -21.94
CA GLN A 238 20.07 8.04 -22.23
C GLN A 238 18.57 8.13 -22.03
N ALA A 239 18.12 9.27 -21.52
CA ALA A 239 16.72 9.54 -21.30
C ALA A 239 16.42 11.02 -21.51
N ASP A 240 15.21 11.33 -21.96
CA ASP A 240 14.63 12.67 -21.91
C ASP A 240 13.83 12.86 -20.61
N TYR A 241 13.21 11.78 -20.12
CA TYR A 241 12.38 11.75 -18.93
C TYR A 241 12.80 10.64 -17.98
N ILE A 242 12.89 10.98 -16.68
CA ILE A 242 13.04 10.00 -15.60
C ILE A 242 11.76 10.01 -14.77
N VAL A 243 11.03 8.90 -14.79
CA VAL A 243 9.84 8.69 -13.98
C VAL A 243 10.19 7.89 -12.74
N LEU A 244 10.01 8.50 -11.58
CA LEU A 244 10.18 7.88 -10.27
C LEU A 244 8.87 7.20 -9.85
N ALA A 245 8.76 5.90 -10.12
CA ALA A 245 7.70 5.02 -9.64
C ALA A 245 8.14 4.29 -8.35
N THR A 246 8.71 5.05 -7.42
CA THR A 246 9.47 4.56 -6.25
C THR A 246 8.61 4.25 -5.03
N GLY A 247 7.32 4.62 -5.05
CA GLY A 247 6.35 4.32 -4.01
C GLY A 247 6.19 5.43 -2.97
N PHE A 248 5.73 5.02 -1.78
CA PHE A 248 5.34 5.91 -0.69
C PHE A 248 6.01 5.49 0.61
N ASP A 249 6.26 6.46 1.48
CA ASP A 249 6.64 6.25 2.87
C ASP A 249 5.40 5.95 3.71
N THR A 250 5.19 4.67 4.01
CA THR A 250 4.06 4.19 4.82
C THR A 250 4.30 4.33 6.33
N ALA A 251 5.49 4.77 6.75
CA ALA A 251 5.83 5.07 8.14
C ALA A 251 5.70 6.58 8.47
N ALA A 252 5.39 7.40 7.47
CA ALA A 252 5.15 8.82 7.65
C ALA A 252 4.04 9.03 8.69
N GLY A 253 4.37 9.71 9.77
CA GLY A 253 3.47 10.01 10.87
C GLY A 253 3.01 11.47 10.86
N LEU A 254 1.83 11.72 11.40
CA LEU A 254 1.35 13.07 11.67
C LEU A 254 2.02 13.62 12.94
N ASN A 255 2.09 14.95 13.05
CA ASN A 255 2.54 15.62 14.27
C ASN A 255 1.39 15.63 15.31
N ILE A 256 1.12 14.45 15.89
CA ILE A 256 0.08 14.23 16.88
C ILE A 256 0.74 13.76 18.18
N ASN A 257 0.43 14.45 19.27
CA ASN A 257 0.88 14.13 20.62
C ASN A 257 -0.30 13.63 21.44
N GLY A 258 -0.14 12.45 22.03
CA GLY A 258 -1.10 11.85 22.95
C GLY A 258 -0.81 12.26 24.39
N ARG A 259 -0.94 11.30 25.32
CA ARG A 259 -0.49 11.44 26.71
C ARG A 259 1.03 11.64 26.77
N GLU A 260 1.54 12.04 27.94
CA GLU A 260 2.96 12.23 28.19
C GLU A 260 3.76 10.99 27.73
N GLY A 261 4.78 11.21 26.88
CA GLY A 261 5.60 10.15 26.28
C GLY A 261 5.07 9.55 24.97
N TYR A 262 3.84 9.88 24.54
CA TYR A 262 3.24 9.36 23.30
C TYR A 262 3.24 10.40 22.18
N ASN A 263 4.00 10.15 21.11
CA ASN A 263 4.13 11.03 19.95
C ASN A 263 4.18 10.21 18.64
N MET A 264 3.45 10.66 17.61
CA MET A 264 3.39 10.05 16.27
C MET A 264 4.39 10.65 15.27
N LEU A 265 5.03 11.76 15.61
CA LEU A 265 5.90 12.51 14.71
C LEU A 265 7.03 11.64 14.14
N GLY A 266 7.02 11.48 12.81
CA GLY A 266 8.13 10.94 12.05
C GLY A 266 8.39 9.43 12.17
N LYS A 267 7.62 8.68 12.96
CA LYS A 267 7.80 7.22 13.14
C LYS A 267 6.49 6.49 13.51
N SER A 268 5.50 6.48 12.63
CA SER A 268 4.24 5.77 12.89
C SER A 268 4.41 4.25 12.92
N ASP A 269 5.52 3.74 12.36
CA ASP A 269 5.91 2.33 12.32
C ASP A 269 6.27 1.74 13.69
N ASN A 270 6.63 2.59 14.66
CA ASN A 270 6.85 2.17 16.06
C ASN A 270 5.56 2.07 16.87
N LEU A 271 4.48 2.69 16.41
CA LEU A 271 3.19 2.66 17.11
C LEU A 271 2.46 1.35 16.83
N ARG A 272 1.97 0.71 17.88
CA ARG A 272 1.13 -0.48 17.75
C ARG A 272 -0.31 -0.03 17.72
N TYR A 273 -0.99 -0.33 16.62
CA TYR A 273 -2.40 -0.01 16.49
C TYR A 273 -3.24 -1.21 16.92
N TYR A 274 -4.35 -0.92 17.59
CA TYR A 274 -5.44 -1.85 17.78
C TYR A 274 -6.28 -1.88 16.50
N HIS A 275 -6.15 -2.97 15.72
CA HIS A 275 -6.88 -3.20 14.48
C HIS A 275 -6.73 -2.10 13.41
N GLY A 276 -5.69 -1.26 13.53
CA GLY A 276 -5.52 -0.01 12.77
C GLY A 276 -6.56 1.07 13.01
N ILE A 277 -7.30 0.98 14.12
CA ILE A 277 -8.37 1.88 14.52
C ILE A 277 -7.90 2.86 15.60
N ALA A 278 -7.30 2.36 16.68
CA ALA A 278 -6.90 3.16 17.84
C ALA A 278 -5.47 2.82 18.28
N ILE A 279 -4.89 3.69 19.12
CA ILE A 279 -3.51 3.56 19.61
C ILE A 279 -3.51 3.83 21.11
N PRO A 280 -2.95 2.94 21.95
CA PRO A 280 -2.76 3.23 23.37
C PRO A 280 -2.00 4.55 23.59
N GLY A 281 -2.39 5.32 24.61
CA GLY A 281 -1.79 6.63 24.89
C GLY A 281 -2.26 7.76 23.98
N PHE A 282 -3.16 7.51 23.02
CA PHE A 282 -3.83 8.53 22.22
C PHE A 282 -5.36 8.46 22.45
N PRO A 283 -5.87 9.01 23.57
CA PRO A 283 -7.30 9.02 23.86
C PRO A 283 -8.07 9.77 22.76
N ASN A 284 -9.29 9.33 22.42
CA ASN A 284 -10.17 9.96 21.44
C ASN A 284 -9.58 10.16 20.03
N PHE A 285 -8.44 9.53 19.73
CA PHE A 285 -7.84 9.52 18.41
C PHE A 285 -8.10 8.19 17.71
N PHE A 286 -8.63 8.28 16.50
CA PHE A 286 -8.91 7.14 15.65
C PHE A 286 -8.27 7.28 14.28
N SER A 287 -8.03 6.17 13.60
CA SER A 287 -7.48 6.13 12.26
C SER A 287 -8.33 5.27 11.34
N LEU A 288 -8.57 5.78 10.14
CA LEU A 288 -8.97 4.99 8.99
C LEU A 288 -7.70 4.58 8.24
N GLN A 289 -7.58 3.29 7.93
CA GLN A 289 -6.39 2.68 7.34
C GLN A 289 -5.11 2.95 8.14
N GLY A 290 -5.21 2.95 9.48
CA GLY A 290 -4.04 2.99 10.34
C GLY A 290 -3.16 1.75 10.14
N ASN A 291 -1.94 1.79 10.69
CA ASN A 291 -1.05 0.64 10.68
C ASN A 291 -1.73 -0.59 11.30
N ASN A 292 -1.27 -1.80 10.99
CA ASN A 292 -1.83 -3.06 11.46
C ASN A 292 -3.28 -3.38 11.01
N SER A 293 -3.79 -2.74 9.95
CA SER A 293 -5.14 -3.00 9.42
C SER A 293 -5.21 -3.54 8.01
N THR A 294 -4.15 -3.41 7.21
CA THR A 294 -4.25 -3.80 5.80
C THR A 294 -4.23 -5.32 5.61
N ALA A 295 -4.92 -5.83 4.60
CA ALA A 295 -4.82 -7.23 4.21
C ALA A 295 -4.03 -7.37 2.92
N GLY A 296 -3.03 -8.24 2.90
CA GLY A 296 -2.17 -8.45 1.72
C GLY A 296 -2.89 -9.03 0.50
N HIS A 297 -4.11 -9.53 0.66
CA HIS A 297 -4.92 -10.22 -0.35
C HIS A 297 -6.26 -9.55 -0.66
N PHE A 298 -6.63 -8.50 0.09
CA PHE A 298 -7.98 -7.95 0.06
C PHE A 298 -7.98 -6.44 -0.17
N GLY A 299 -9.10 -5.91 -0.66
CA GLY A 299 -9.25 -4.47 -0.91
C GLY A 299 -9.23 -3.65 0.38
N SER A 300 -8.56 -2.50 0.36
CA SER A 300 -8.54 -1.55 1.48
C SER A 300 -9.91 -0.95 1.76
N LEU A 301 -10.78 -0.82 0.74
CA LEU A 301 -12.14 -0.30 0.89
C LEU A 301 -12.96 -1.08 1.93
N PHE A 302 -12.87 -2.42 1.92
CA PHE A 302 -13.57 -3.25 2.88
C PHE A 302 -13.10 -2.99 4.32
N HIS A 303 -11.78 -2.85 4.52
CA HIS A 303 -11.22 -2.56 5.85
C HIS A 303 -11.65 -1.17 6.31
N LEU A 304 -11.64 -0.18 5.42
CA LEU A 304 -12.12 1.17 5.69
C LEU A 304 -13.59 1.19 6.11
N GLU A 305 -14.47 0.45 5.42
CA GLU A 305 -15.90 0.36 5.78
C GLU A 305 -16.08 -0.28 7.16
N VAL A 306 -15.34 -1.35 7.47
CA VAL A 306 -15.38 -2.00 8.78
C VAL A 306 -14.87 -1.06 9.89
N GLN A 307 -13.79 -0.32 9.64
CA GLN A 307 -13.24 0.64 10.59
C GLN A 307 -14.19 1.81 10.82
N ALA A 308 -14.77 2.37 9.76
CA ALA A 308 -15.71 3.49 9.86
C ALA A 308 -16.95 3.09 10.67
N GLU A 309 -17.53 1.92 10.40
CA GLU A 309 -18.68 1.40 11.14
C GLU A 309 -18.33 1.16 12.62
N TYR A 310 -17.15 0.59 12.90
CA TYR A 310 -16.67 0.36 14.26
C TYR A 310 -16.47 1.66 15.03
N ILE A 311 -15.79 2.65 14.42
CA ILE A 311 -15.54 3.96 15.03
C ILE A 311 -16.87 4.66 15.30
N ALA A 312 -17.79 4.71 14.33
CA ALA A 312 -19.10 5.32 14.51
C ALA A 312 -19.90 4.66 15.64
N SER A 313 -19.92 3.32 15.68
CA SER A 313 -20.58 2.55 16.73
C SER A 313 -19.96 2.80 18.12
N LEU A 314 -18.63 2.88 18.18
CA LEU A 314 -17.89 3.11 19.42
C LEU A 314 -18.17 4.51 19.97
N LEU A 315 -18.12 5.52 19.12
CA LEU A 315 -18.41 6.91 19.49
C LEU A 315 -19.85 7.04 19.99
N SER A 316 -20.84 6.58 19.21
CA SER A 316 -22.27 6.67 19.57
C SER A 316 -22.53 6.09 20.96
N LYS A 317 -22.08 4.85 21.20
CA LYS A 317 -22.33 4.17 22.48
C LYS A 317 -21.54 4.74 23.64
N SER A 318 -20.34 5.27 23.40
CA SER A 318 -19.55 5.89 24.46
C SER A 318 -20.18 7.20 24.93
N PHE A 319 -20.68 8.02 24.00
CA PHE A 319 -21.38 9.27 24.33
C PHE A 319 -22.74 9.02 24.99
N GLU A 320 -23.50 8.02 24.54
CA GLU A 320 -24.74 7.58 25.23
C GLU A 320 -24.47 7.17 26.69
N GLY A 321 -23.30 6.57 26.95
CA GLY A 321 -22.86 6.16 28.29
C GLY A 321 -22.21 7.25 29.14
N GLY A 322 -22.09 8.48 28.63
CA GLY A 322 -21.44 9.60 29.32
C GLY A 322 -19.91 9.51 29.43
N ASN A 323 -19.27 8.64 28.63
CA ASN A 323 -17.82 8.50 28.60
C ASN A 323 -17.21 9.46 27.57
N ASN A 324 -16.52 10.48 28.07
CA ASN A 324 -15.90 11.52 27.22
C ASN A 324 -14.46 11.19 26.82
N VAL A 325 -13.89 10.09 27.34
CA VAL A 325 -12.53 9.64 27.04
C VAL A 325 -12.56 8.18 26.65
N ILE A 326 -12.20 7.91 25.39
CA ILE A 326 -12.20 6.60 24.77
C ILE A 326 -10.75 6.25 24.44
N GLU A 327 -10.21 5.26 25.13
CA GLU A 327 -8.81 4.83 24.99
C GLU A 327 -8.72 3.30 25.01
N VAL A 328 -7.92 2.74 24.11
CA VAL A 328 -7.70 1.30 24.03
C VAL A 328 -6.60 0.87 24.99
N LYS A 329 -6.73 -0.33 25.58
CA LYS A 329 -5.71 -0.91 26.48
C LYS A 329 -4.44 -1.32 25.72
N GLU A 330 -3.31 -1.20 26.39
CA GLU A 330 -2.01 -1.65 25.89
C GLU A 330 -2.00 -3.18 25.69
N GLU A 331 -2.55 -3.95 26.64
CA GLU A 331 -2.55 -5.42 26.54
C GLU A 331 -3.39 -5.93 25.35
N SER A 332 -4.56 -5.33 25.13
CA SER A 332 -5.43 -5.65 23.99
C SER A 332 -4.70 -5.38 22.68
N THR A 333 -3.97 -4.28 22.58
CA THR A 333 -3.17 -3.94 21.38
C THR A 333 -2.02 -4.93 21.15
N LYS A 334 -1.30 -5.30 22.22
CA LYS A 334 -0.15 -6.22 22.16
C LYS A 334 -0.54 -7.61 21.65
N GLN A 335 -1.64 -8.17 22.14
CA GLN A 335 -2.08 -9.53 21.80
C GLN A 335 -2.24 -9.74 20.29
N TYR A 336 -2.75 -8.74 19.56
CA TYR A 336 -2.91 -8.81 18.11
C TYR A 336 -1.60 -8.60 17.35
N ASN A 337 -0.77 -7.67 17.81
CA ASN A 337 0.50 -7.35 17.15
C ASN A 337 1.51 -8.50 17.24
N ASP A 338 1.55 -9.24 18.36
CA ASP A 338 2.43 -10.42 18.53
C ASP A 338 2.14 -11.55 17.52
N ARG A 339 1.00 -11.52 16.83
CA ARG A 339 0.64 -12.49 15.79
C ARG A 339 1.26 -12.16 14.43
N LEU A 340 1.69 -10.92 14.18
CA LEU A 340 2.18 -10.49 12.87
C LEU A 340 3.54 -11.09 12.52
N ASP A 341 4.42 -11.27 13.50
CA ASP A 341 5.74 -11.87 13.30
C ASP A 341 5.66 -13.36 12.90
N LYS A 342 4.50 -13.99 13.11
CA LYS A 342 4.20 -15.38 12.73
C LYS A 342 3.62 -15.51 11.31
N THR A 343 3.60 -14.44 10.52
CA THR A 343 3.06 -14.43 9.16
C THR A 343 4.18 -14.44 8.11
N VAL A 344 3.87 -14.80 6.87
CA VAL A 344 4.85 -14.81 5.76
C VAL A 344 5.47 -13.43 5.49
N TRP A 345 4.86 -12.35 5.98
CA TRP A 345 5.37 -10.99 5.78
C TRP A 345 6.73 -10.77 6.42
N SER A 346 7.10 -11.52 7.47
CA SER A 346 8.42 -11.42 8.09
C SER A 346 9.57 -11.97 7.22
N GLU A 347 9.27 -12.74 6.17
CA GLU A 347 10.29 -13.48 5.39
C GLU A 347 11.08 -12.59 4.42
N LYS A 348 10.60 -11.37 4.13
CA LYS A 348 11.28 -10.43 3.23
C LYS A 348 11.14 -8.98 3.67
N ALA A 349 12.29 -8.32 3.82
CA ALA A 349 12.36 -6.89 4.00
C ALA A 349 11.62 -6.12 2.88
N SER A 350 10.70 -5.26 3.29
CA SER A 350 9.85 -4.45 2.42
C SER A 350 9.27 -3.27 3.20
N TRP A 351 8.47 -2.43 2.53
CA TRP A 351 7.70 -1.36 3.19
C TRP A 351 6.70 -1.86 4.24
N TYR A 352 6.55 -3.19 4.39
CA TYR A 352 5.76 -3.78 5.47
C TYR A 352 6.42 -3.66 6.84
N HIS A 353 7.73 -3.42 6.87
CA HIS A 353 8.56 -3.44 8.06
C HIS A 353 8.97 -2.03 8.46
N ALA A 354 9.03 -1.82 9.78
CA ALA A 354 9.58 -0.61 10.37
C ALA A 354 11.08 -0.44 10.04
N ASP A 355 11.64 0.73 10.32
CA ASP A 355 13.07 1.03 10.18
C ASP A 355 13.64 0.71 8.78
N GLY A 356 12.85 0.97 7.74
CA GLY A 356 13.27 0.80 6.35
C GLY A 356 13.49 -0.66 5.94
N GLY A 357 12.81 -1.61 6.57
CA GLY A 357 12.93 -3.04 6.22
C GLY A 357 13.51 -3.93 7.32
N LYS A 358 13.95 -3.35 8.45
CA LYS A 358 14.72 -4.05 9.50
C LYS A 358 13.93 -4.30 10.78
N GLY A 359 12.87 -3.54 11.00
CA GLY A 359 12.01 -3.66 12.18
C GLY A 359 10.88 -4.66 11.98
N ARG A 360 9.92 -4.66 12.92
CA ARG A 360 8.73 -5.52 12.90
C ARG A 360 7.82 -5.25 11.71
N VAL A 361 6.96 -6.21 11.39
CA VAL A 361 5.83 -5.97 10.48
C VAL A 361 4.81 -5.07 11.19
N PHE A 362 4.45 -3.96 10.55
CA PHE A 362 3.55 -2.97 11.16
C PHE A 362 2.35 -2.62 10.27
N THR A 363 2.31 -3.03 9.01
CA THR A 363 1.27 -2.55 8.07
C THR A 363 -0.01 -3.40 8.05
N HIS A 364 0.07 -4.69 8.40
CA HIS A 364 -1.02 -5.64 8.12
C HIS A 364 -1.83 -6.10 9.33
N TRP A 365 -3.04 -6.58 9.04
CA TRP A 365 -3.83 -7.44 9.91
C TRP A 365 -3.37 -8.91 9.78
N PRO A 366 -3.12 -9.65 10.88
CA PRO A 366 -2.56 -11.01 10.86
C PRO A 366 -3.57 -12.12 10.49
N GLY A 367 -4.66 -11.79 9.81
CA GLY A 367 -5.75 -12.71 9.52
C GLY A 367 -6.43 -12.49 8.17
N PRO A 368 -7.41 -13.35 7.83
CA PRO A 368 -8.25 -13.16 6.65
C PRO A 368 -9.24 -12.00 6.86
N ALA A 369 -9.81 -11.47 5.76
CA ALA A 369 -10.74 -10.33 5.83
C ALA A 369 -12.01 -10.68 6.62
N THR A 370 -12.48 -11.93 6.52
CA THR A 370 -13.64 -12.42 7.31
C THR A 370 -13.37 -12.33 8.80
N LEU A 371 -12.15 -12.65 9.24
CA LEU A 371 -11.79 -12.54 10.66
C LEU A 371 -11.73 -11.07 11.10
N TYR A 372 -11.25 -10.18 10.24
CA TYR A 372 -11.23 -8.74 10.53
C TYR A 372 -12.65 -8.21 10.75
N TRP A 373 -13.57 -8.51 9.84
CA TRP A 373 -14.98 -8.16 9.98
C TRP A 373 -15.62 -8.83 11.20
N TRP A 374 -15.39 -10.13 11.42
CA TRP A 374 -15.96 -10.84 12.55
C TRP A 374 -15.53 -10.25 13.90
N THR A 375 -14.27 -9.82 14.00
CA THR A 375 -13.71 -9.22 15.20
C THR A 375 -14.27 -7.82 15.43
N ASN A 376 -14.44 -7.03 14.36
CA ASN A 376 -14.85 -5.63 14.44
C ASN A 376 -16.35 -5.38 14.18
N ARG A 377 -17.17 -6.43 13.99
CA ARG A 377 -18.64 -6.24 13.86
C ARG A 377 -19.33 -5.90 15.18
N LYS A 378 -18.65 -6.09 16.32
CA LYS A 378 -19.13 -5.79 17.67
C LYS A 378 -17.99 -5.21 18.51
N ILE A 379 -18.30 -4.25 19.36
CA ILE A 379 -17.34 -3.69 20.32
C ILE A 379 -17.16 -4.69 21.46
N ASN A 380 -15.91 -5.05 21.75
CA ASN A 380 -15.53 -5.72 22.98
C ASN A 380 -15.09 -4.65 23.99
N TRP A 381 -15.98 -4.27 24.90
CA TRP A 381 -15.71 -3.24 25.91
C TRP A 381 -14.56 -3.60 26.86
N ASN A 382 -14.20 -4.88 26.96
CA ASN A 382 -13.02 -5.27 27.76
C ASN A 382 -11.70 -4.76 27.17
N ASP A 383 -11.67 -4.35 25.91
CA ASP A 383 -10.48 -3.79 25.26
C ASP A 383 -10.27 -2.30 25.52
N TRP A 384 -11.26 -1.63 26.14
CA TRP A 384 -11.27 -0.18 26.34
C TRP A 384 -11.09 0.19 27.82
N VAL A 385 -10.42 1.32 28.07
CA VAL A 385 -10.19 1.85 29.41
C VAL A 385 -11.49 2.40 29.98
N GLY A 386 -11.80 2.09 31.24
CA GLY A 386 -12.90 2.72 31.99
C GLY A 386 -14.32 2.29 31.63
N THR A 387 -14.53 1.40 30.67
CA THR A 387 -15.86 0.96 30.25
C THR A 387 -16.32 -0.27 31.04
N LYS A 388 -17.44 -0.15 31.79
CA LYS A 388 -18.20 -1.32 32.28
C LYS A 388 -19.13 -1.80 31.17
N ALA A 389 -19.16 -3.11 30.97
CA ALA A 389 -19.97 -3.78 29.93
C ALA A 389 -21.46 -3.52 30.06
#